data_AF-A0A816E6G0-F1
#
_entry.id   AF-A0A816E6G0-F1
#
_cell.length_a   1.000
_cell.length_b   1.000
_cell.length_c   1.000
_cell.angle_alpha   90.00
_cell.angle_beta   90.00
_cell.angle_gamma   90.00
#
_symmetry.space_group_name_H-M   'P 1'
#
loop_
_entity.id
_entity.type
_entity.pdbx_description
1 polymer ?
#
loop_
_entity_poly.entity_id
_entity_poly.type
_entity_poly.pdbx_seq_one_letter_code
_entity_poly.pdbx_strand_id
1 'polypeptide(L)'
;MGKIFFLIIVINLNSFISCAIIPNQTSLTPPLLLLISLDGFRWDYPDIYQLPTFNSLVQRGVRVKHIEPSFVTATFPLHWTMITGFHEESHGVVGNVMYDPESHATAGYGDLNDTKWWAQNPHIEPIWIGNQLANDSLHRRSGVIAWPGSNVPINGHLPSRRLPFDFNRTCRTVMQQAFEWFHEPLETRINFGAIYCFESDRTGHAHGPLSSEMNQTLHQLDKDLSELLHLIDADPYLKTNLNVIVTADHGMHEVKANQRIKLDNYIDSTLYKAYGSRIFLNLFIPLAKNIDRLYRNLSGIPNLEVYKKAQIPQRYHYQSNVRIGDIFLVTKLGWEIISPGDDESHVSFGAHGHDNQETSMHPIFYAFGPAFRTNLQVESFRSVDFYPLMSHVLQLKEVETNGSFNNVQGILKEFFKTDILNTIHTLITKTTVKLRNWGYVEIVCLISVILMGLVFTIVACRYSKQLVYVQSQYEPIRYRLLSITEGSTNNFVASDSDADEVIN
;
A
#
# COMPACT_ATOMS: atom_id res chain seq x y z
N MET A 1 -9.88 -13.25 62.22
CA MET A 1 -10.55 -13.73 60.99
C MET A 1 -10.34 -12.82 59.77
N GLY A 2 -10.28 -11.49 59.89
CA GLY A 2 -10.13 -10.59 58.72
C GLY A 2 -8.85 -10.75 57.88
N LYS A 3 -7.73 -11.17 58.47
CA LYS A 3 -6.44 -11.31 57.76
C LYS A 3 -6.38 -12.56 56.85
N ILE A 4 -7.01 -13.66 57.25
CA ILE A 4 -7.11 -14.89 56.45
C ILE A 4 -8.10 -14.69 55.29
N PHE A 5 -9.20 -13.97 55.55
CA PHE A 5 -10.16 -13.59 54.51
C PHE A 5 -9.53 -12.68 53.44
N PHE A 6 -8.64 -11.76 53.85
CA PHE A 6 -7.88 -10.92 52.92
C PHE A 6 -6.88 -11.73 52.07
N LEU A 7 -6.19 -12.70 52.66
CA LEU A 7 -5.25 -13.56 51.94
C LEU A 7 -5.97 -14.45 50.91
N ILE A 8 -7.14 -14.98 51.26
CA ILE A 8 -8.00 -15.76 50.35
C ILE A 8 -8.53 -14.87 49.21
N ILE A 9 -8.91 -13.62 49.50
CA ILE A 9 -9.31 -12.64 48.48
C ILE A 9 -8.15 -12.30 47.54
N VAL A 10 -6.92 -12.13 48.04
CA VAL A 10 -5.73 -11.85 47.23
C VAL A 10 -5.32 -13.05 46.37
N ILE A 11 -5.43 -14.27 46.90
CA ILE A 11 -5.15 -15.51 46.14
C ILE A 11 -6.21 -15.73 45.06
N ASN A 12 -7.50 -15.51 45.36
CA ASN A 12 -8.56 -15.62 44.35
C ASN A 12 -8.53 -14.48 43.32
N LEU A 13 -8.14 -13.26 43.72
CA LEU A 13 -7.89 -12.15 42.77
C LEU A 13 -6.73 -12.48 41.83
N ASN A 14 -5.65 -13.13 42.29
CA ASN A 14 -4.58 -13.59 41.39
C ASN A 14 -5.07 -14.68 40.41
N SER A 15 -5.96 -15.58 40.83
CA SER A 15 -6.56 -16.58 39.93
C SER A 15 -7.52 -15.96 38.91
N PHE A 16 -8.26 -14.90 39.28
CA PHE A 16 -9.11 -14.14 38.35
C PHE A 16 -8.29 -13.21 37.43
N ILE A 17 -7.17 -12.66 37.92
CA ILE A 17 -6.26 -11.82 37.14
C ILE A 17 -5.43 -12.68 36.16
N SER A 18 -5.05 -13.92 36.50
CA SER A 18 -4.42 -14.82 35.52
C SER A 18 -5.34 -15.23 34.37
N CYS A 19 -6.67 -15.13 34.53
CA CYS A 19 -7.62 -15.35 33.43
C CYS A 19 -7.89 -14.07 32.63
N ALA A 20 -7.75 -12.89 33.25
CA ALA A 20 -7.87 -11.57 32.60
C ALA A 20 -6.55 -11.08 31.94
N ILE A 21 -5.41 -11.69 32.28
CA ILE A 21 -4.11 -11.52 31.62
C ILE A 21 -3.86 -12.76 30.74
N ILE A 22 -4.80 -13.09 29.87
CA ILE A 22 -4.41 -13.67 28.59
C ILE A 22 -4.05 -12.43 27.76
N PRO A 23 -2.77 -12.15 27.44
CA PRO A 23 -2.49 -11.15 26.43
C PRO A 23 -3.36 -11.50 25.24
N ASN A 24 -4.25 -10.57 24.87
CA ASN A 24 -5.18 -10.69 23.76
C ASN A 24 -4.46 -11.45 22.65
N GLN A 25 -4.97 -12.64 22.31
CA GLN A 25 -4.24 -13.68 21.56
C GLN A 25 -3.35 -13.01 20.51
N THR A 26 -2.02 -13.14 20.62
CA THR A 26 -1.16 -12.81 19.49
C THR A 26 -1.72 -13.62 18.32
N SER A 27 -2.32 -12.93 17.35
CA SER A 27 -2.96 -13.57 16.20
C SER A 27 -1.99 -14.60 15.65
N LEU A 28 -2.40 -15.86 15.64
CA LEU A 28 -1.58 -16.96 15.12
C LEU A 28 -1.46 -16.89 13.58
N THR A 29 -2.20 -15.96 12.95
CA THR A 29 -2.13 -15.65 11.53
C THR A 29 -1.65 -14.20 11.32
N PRO A 30 -0.86 -13.95 10.27
CA PRO A 30 -0.39 -12.61 9.95
C PRO A 30 -1.55 -11.68 9.57
N PRO A 31 -1.48 -10.38 9.88
CA PRO A 31 -2.48 -9.41 9.43
C PRO A 31 -2.63 -9.42 7.90
N LEU A 32 -3.87 -9.26 7.45
CA LEU A 32 -4.20 -9.25 6.03
C LEU A 32 -4.35 -7.82 5.52
N LEU A 33 -3.70 -7.51 4.40
CA LEU A 33 -3.81 -6.20 3.75
C LEU A 33 -3.80 -6.35 2.21
N LEU A 34 -4.84 -5.86 1.56
CA LEU A 34 -4.92 -5.67 0.11
C LEU A 34 -4.80 -4.19 -0.24
N LEU A 35 -3.81 -3.83 -1.05
CA LEU A 35 -3.64 -2.52 -1.66
C LEU A 35 -4.09 -2.59 -3.12
N ILE A 36 -5.04 -1.72 -3.50
CA ILE A 36 -5.59 -1.61 -4.84
C ILE A 36 -5.25 -0.22 -5.38
N SER A 37 -4.49 -0.16 -6.47
CA SER A 37 -4.22 1.07 -7.21
C SER A 37 -5.03 1.11 -8.51
N LEU A 38 -5.83 2.16 -8.70
CA LEU A 38 -6.59 2.46 -9.92
C LEU A 38 -5.91 3.63 -10.62
N ASP A 39 -5.08 3.38 -11.63
CA ASP A 39 -4.20 4.39 -12.24
C ASP A 39 -4.95 5.67 -12.66
N GLY A 40 -4.40 6.84 -12.34
CA GLY A 40 -4.97 8.12 -12.76
C GLY A 40 -6.35 8.45 -12.17
N PHE A 41 -6.81 7.73 -11.13
CA PHE A 41 -8.11 7.97 -10.51
C PHE A 41 -8.07 9.20 -9.59
N ARG A 42 -8.50 10.33 -10.16
CA ARG A 42 -8.49 11.65 -9.53
C ARG A 42 -9.44 11.76 -8.34
N TRP A 43 -9.03 12.52 -7.32
CA TRP A 43 -9.68 12.62 -6.01
C TRP A 43 -11.17 12.99 -6.02
N ASP A 44 -11.62 13.76 -7.02
CA ASP A 44 -12.97 14.32 -7.14
C ASP A 44 -13.91 13.46 -8.00
N TYR A 45 -13.39 12.45 -8.69
CA TYR A 45 -14.19 11.57 -9.55
C TYR A 45 -15.36 10.87 -8.83
N PRO A 46 -15.22 10.35 -7.59
CA PRO A 46 -16.34 9.71 -6.91
C PRO A 46 -17.54 10.65 -6.73
N ASP A 47 -17.27 11.94 -6.45
CA ASP A 47 -18.31 12.94 -6.21
C ASP A 47 -18.87 13.49 -7.52
N ILE A 48 -18.03 13.76 -8.52
CA ILE A 48 -18.47 14.28 -9.83
C ILE A 48 -19.36 13.27 -10.55
N TYR A 49 -18.95 12.00 -10.55
CA TYR A 49 -19.63 10.93 -11.26
C TYR A 49 -20.63 10.15 -10.40
N GLN A 50 -20.79 10.52 -9.13
CA GLN A 50 -21.76 9.93 -8.21
C GLN A 50 -21.60 8.40 -8.07
N LEU A 51 -20.36 7.95 -7.86
CA LEU A 51 -20.01 6.54 -7.81
C LEU A 51 -20.53 5.90 -6.50
N PRO A 52 -21.58 5.06 -6.54
CA PRO A 52 -22.32 4.66 -5.35
C PRO A 52 -21.50 3.79 -4.40
N THR A 53 -20.64 2.92 -4.92
CA THR A 53 -19.79 2.05 -4.09
C THR A 53 -18.79 2.89 -3.31
N PHE A 54 -18.05 3.79 -3.98
CA PHE A 54 -17.13 4.71 -3.30
C PHE A 54 -17.82 5.62 -2.27
N ASN A 55 -19.02 6.11 -2.59
CA ASN A 55 -19.80 6.93 -1.67
C ASN A 55 -20.22 6.16 -0.42
N SER A 56 -20.57 4.88 -0.56
CA SER A 56 -20.91 4.00 0.57
C SER A 56 -19.70 3.67 1.46
N LEU A 57 -18.49 3.60 0.90
CA LEU A 57 -17.27 3.24 1.63
C LEU A 57 -16.90 4.27 2.71
N VAL A 58 -17.31 5.54 2.56
CA VAL A 58 -17.08 6.60 3.55
C VAL A 58 -17.65 6.22 4.92
N GLN A 59 -18.81 5.55 4.95
CA GLN A 59 -19.43 5.10 6.19
C GLN A 59 -18.77 3.83 6.75
N ARG A 60 -18.24 2.97 5.87
CA ARG A 60 -17.61 1.68 6.23
C ARG A 60 -16.18 1.82 6.75
N GLY A 61 -15.50 2.94 6.47
CA GLY A 61 -14.07 3.07 6.75
C GLY A 61 -13.60 4.51 6.87
N VAL A 62 -12.43 4.77 6.28
CA VAL A 62 -11.81 6.09 6.18
C VAL A 62 -11.80 6.54 4.73
N ARG A 63 -12.21 7.80 4.50
CA ARG A 63 -11.94 8.52 3.26
C ARG A 63 -10.92 9.61 3.55
N VAL A 64 -9.82 9.62 2.81
CA VAL A 64 -8.95 10.80 2.77
C VAL A 64 -9.37 11.57 1.52
N LYS A 65 -9.69 12.86 1.68
CA LYS A 65 -10.26 13.66 0.59
C LYS A 65 -9.36 13.64 -0.64
N HIS A 66 -8.04 13.70 -0.44
CA HIS A 66 -7.05 13.53 -1.51
C HIS A 66 -5.67 13.15 -0.93
N ILE A 67 -4.85 12.46 -1.69
CA ILE A 67 -3.43 12.27 -1.37
C ILE A 67 -2.61 13.40 -1.97
N GLU A 68 -1.58 13.84 -1.26
CA GLU A 68 -0.52 14.70 -1.80
C GLU A 68 0.59 13.82 -2.40
N PRO A 69 0.64 13.64 -3.74
CA PRO A 69 1.66 12.80 -4.35
C PRO A 69 3.04 13.44 -4.25
N SER A 70 4.08 12.62 -4.25
CA SER A 70 5.45 13.08 -4.55
C SER A 70 5.57 13.61 -5.98
N PHE A 71 6.71 14.22 -6.30
CA PHE A 71 6.96 14.76 -7.62
C PHE A 71 8.11 13.98 -8.29
N VAL A 72 7.95 13.47 -9.51
CA VAL A 72 6.93 13.79 -10.53
C VAL A 72 5.64 12.99 -10.38
N THR A 73 4.52 13.57 -10.83
CA THR A 73 3.20 12.91 -10.77
C THR A 73 3.01 11.89 -11.90
N ALA A 74 3.87 10.86 -11.94
CA ALA A 74 3.88 9.82 -12.96
C ALA A 74 3.86 8.41 -12.35
N THR A 75 3.39 7.46 -13.15
CA THR A 75 3.03 6.10 -12.72
C THR A 75 4.12 5.35 -11.98
N PHE A 76 5.28 5.10 -12.61
CA PHE A 76 6.33 4.28 -12.00
C PHE A 76 6.97 4.95 -10.78
N PRO A 77 7.31 6.25 -10.81
CA PRO A 77 7.80 6.95 -9.63
C PRO A 77 6.86 6.84 -8.43
N LEU A 78 5.58 7.15 -8.62
CA LEU A 78 4.62 7.21 -7.51
C LEU A 78 4.20 5.83 -7.00
N HIS A 79 3.99 4.86 -7.88
CA HIS A 79 3.76 3.48 -7.45
C HIS A 79 4.94 2.93 -6.65
N TRP A 80 6.19 3.32 -6.99
CA TRP A 80 7.38 2.91 -6.24
C TRP A 80 7.51 3.68 -4.91
N THR A 81 7.17 4.97 -4.90
CA THR A 81 7.05 5.78 -3.68
C THR A 81 6.09 5.13 -2.68
N MET A 82 4.89 4.72 -3.10
CA MET A 82 3.88 4.15 -2.20
C MET A 82 4.34 2.89 -1.47
N ILE A 83 5.11 2.05 -2.15
CA ILE A 83 5.53 0.73 -1.65
C ILE A 83 6.91 0.75 -1.00
N THR A 84 7.66 1.85 -1.09
CA THR A 84 8.97 2.02 -0.42
C THR A 84 9.00 3.14 0.62
N GLY A 85 8.11 4.13 0.52
CA GLY A 85 8.08 5.31 1.40
C GLY A 85 9.16 6.36 1.09
N PHE A 86 9.86 6.24 -0.04
CA PHE A 86 10.91 7.17 -0.43
C PHE A 86 10.44 8.12 -1.53
N HIS A 87 11.08 9.28 -1.63
CA HIS A 87 10.98 10.16 -2.80
C HIS A 87 11.81 9.64 -3.98
N GLU A 88 11.51 10.16 -5.16
CA GLU A 88 12.05 9.81 -6.46
C GLU A 88 13.57 9.96 -6.51
N GLU A 89 14.10 11.03 -5.91
CA GLU A 89 15.55 11.21 -5.85
C GLU A 89 16.26 10.14 -5.02
N SER A 90 15.57 9.58 -4.01
CA SER A 90 16.13 8.56 -3.11
C SER A 90 16.00 7.17 -3.71
N HIS A 91 14.84 6.82 -4.27
CA HIS A 91 14.61 5.49 -4.86
C HIS A 91 15.06 5.35 -6.30
N GLY A 92 15.35 6.46 -6.99
CA GLY A 92 16.00 6.45 -8.29
C GLY A 92 15.11 6.09 -9.47
N VAL A 93 13.79 6.01 -9.26
CA VAL A 93 12.80 5.87 -10.33
C VAL A 93 12.21 7.26 -10.56
N VAL A 94 12.86 8.04 -11.41
CA VAL A 94 12.60 9.48 -11.55
C VAL A 94 11.62 9.81 -12.67
N GLY A 95 11.16 8.82 -13.44
CA GLY A 95 10.17 8.97 -14.49
C GLY A 95 9.82 7.62 -15.11
N ASN A 96 8.75 7.57 -15.90
CA ASN A 96 8.38 6.36 -16.66
C ASN A 96 9.38 6.06 -17.79
N VAL A 97 10.00 7.11 -18.32
CA VAL A 97 11.15 7.04 -19.23
C VAL A 97 12.30 7.78 -18.59
N MET A 98 13.44 7.11 -18.41
CA MET A 98 14.60 7.67 -17.72
C MET A 98 15.91 7.26 -18.38
N TYR A 99 16.93 8.08 -18.18
CA TYR A 99 18.29 7.84 -18.65
C TYR A 99 19.25 7.85 -17.49
N ASP A 100 20.18 6.91 -17.51
CA ASP A 100 21.22 6.76 -16.53
C ASP A 100 22.56 7.16 -17.18
N PRO A 101 23.13 8.33 -16.83
CA PRO A 101 24.33 8.83 -17.49
C PRO A 101 25.58 8.03 -17.16
N GLU A 102 25.60 7.25 -16.08
CA GLU A 102 26.76 6.44 -15.67
C GLU A 102 26.82 5.15 -16.48
N SER A 103 25.70 4.47 -16.63
CA SER A 103 25.59 3.24 -17.44
C SER A 103 25.31 3.48 -18.92
N HIS A 104 25.02 4.73 -19.29
CA HIS A 104 24.54 5.14 -20.62
C HIS A 104 23.31 4.36 -21.11
N ALA A 105 22.50 3.83 -20.19
CA ALA A 105 21.29 3.09 -20.50
C ALA A 105 20.05 3.98 -20.44
N THR A 106 19.02 3.58 -21.18
CA THR A 106 17.68 4.18 -21.11
C THR A 106 16.70 3.11 -20.63
N ALA A 107 15.72 3.50 -19.82
CA ALA A 107 14.57 2.68 -19.47
C ALA A 107 13.29 3.31 -20.00
N GLY A 108 12.37 2.46 -20.45
CA GLY A 108 10.98 2.79 -20.74
C GLY A 108 10.08 1.57 -20.50
N TYR A 109 8.85 1.59 -20.98
CA TYR A 109 7.82 0.57 -20.70
C TYR A 109 8.21 -0.90 -21.04
N GLY A 110 9.25 -1.14 -21.84
CA GLY A 110 9.75 -2.50 -22.17
C GLY A 110 11.00 -2.97 -21.41
N ASP A 111 11.81 -2.06 -20.87
CA ASP A 111 13.19 -2.34 -20.38
C ASP A 111 13.32 -2.40 -18.85
N LEU A 112 12.19 -2.39 -18.15
CA LEU A 112 12.14 -2.25 -16.68
C LEU A 112 12.20 -3.57 -15.91
N ASN A 113 12.55 -4.67 -16.57
CA ASN A 113 12.86 -5.92 -15.87
C ASN A 113 14.29 -5.97 -15.31
N ASP A 114 15.09 -4.91 -15.51
CA ASP A 114 16.46 -4.79 -15.02
C ASP A 114 16.51 -4.16 -13.61
N THR A 115 17.13 -4.87 -12.67
CA THR A 115 17.32 -4.45 -11.27
C THR A 115 17.99 -3.10 -11.11
N LYS A 116 18.86 -2.69 -12.04
CA LYS A 116 19.56 -1.39 -11.92
C LYS A 116 18.59 -0.21 -11.84
N TRP A 117 17.39 -0.34 -12.42
CA TRP A 117 16.39 0.73 -12.44
C TRP A 117 15.67 0.92 -11.11
N TRP A 118 15.49 -0.16 -10.35
CA TRP A 118 14.66 -0.22 -9.15
C TRP A 118 15.44 -0.33 -7.85
N ALA A 119 16.69 -0.82 -7.91
CA ALA A 119 17.52 -1.12 -6.74
C ALA A 119 18.87 -0.38 -6.80
N GLN A 120 18.85 0.94 -6.99
CA GLN A 120 20.07 1.76 -6.87
C GLN A 120 20.61 1.80 -5.43
N ASN A 121 19.72 1.64 -4.45
CA ASN A 121 20.06 1.71 -3.03
C ASN A 121 19.57 0.42 -2.34
N PRO A 122 20.46 -0.39 -1.75
CA PRO A 122 20.08 -1.64 -1.10
C PRO A 122 19.19 -1.44 0.14
N HIS A 123 19.14 -0.23 0.72
CA HIS A 123 18.26 0.10 1.84
C HIS A 123 16.79 0.32 1.41
N ILE A 124 16.53 0.42 0.11
CA ILE A 124 15.19 0.67 -0.42
C ILE A 124 14.54 -0.67 -0.71
N GLU A 125 13.71 -1.09 0.23
CA GLU A 125 13.02 -2.36 0.18
C GLU A 125 11.51 -2.14 0.04
N PRO A 126 10.88 -2.70 -1.02
CA PRO A 126 9.45 -2.62 -1.17
C PRO A 126 8.74 -3.46 -0.11
N ILE A 127 7.57 -2.99 0.35
CA ILE A 127 6.86 -3.57 1.48
C ILE A 127 6.50 -5.06 1.31
N TRP A 128 6.33 -5.54 0.07
CA TRP A 128 6.12 -6.97 -0.16
C TRP A 128 7.33 -7.82 0.22
N ILE A 129 8.55 -7.32 0.06
CA ILE A 129 9.76 -8.00 0.53
C ILE A 129 9.86 -7.90 2.05
N GLY A 130 9.65 -6.71 2.62
CA GLY A 130 9.67 -6.53 4.07
C GLY A 130 8.65 -7.42 4.79
N ASN A 131 7.46 -7.61 4.20
CA ASN A 131 6.45 -8.52 4.73
C ASN A 131 6.90 -9.99 4.67
N GLN A 132 7.38 -10.49 3.53
CA GLN A 132 7.75 -11.91 3.42
C GLN A 132 9.03 -12.27 4.20
N LEU A 133 9.90 -11.29 4.47
CA LEU A 133 11.14 -11.48 5.24
C LEU A 133 10.98 -11.18 6.74
N ALA A 134 9.81 -10.74 7.19
CA ALA A 134 9.58 -10.46 8.60
C ALA A 134 9.79 -11.72 9.46
N ASN A 135 10.68 -11.62 10.44
CA ASN A 135 11.11 -12.75 11.25
C ASN A 135 10.20 -12.93 12.49
N ASP A 136 8.98 -13.42 12.28
CA ASP A 136 7.96 -13.55 13.32
C ASP A 136 7.24 -14.90 13.39
N SER A 137 7.74 -15.91 12.66
CA SER A 137 7.16 -17.27 12.57
C SER A 137 5.78 -17.37 11.89
N LEU A 138 5.24 -16.28 11.32
CA LEU A 138 3.86 -16.25 10.80
C LEU A 138 3.70 -16.72 9.34
N HIS A 139 4.75 -17.28 8.72
CA HIS A 139 4.74 -17.76 7.32
C HIS A 139 4.11 -16.77 6.33
N ARG A 140 4.58 -15.52 6.36
CA ARG A 140 4.07 -14.42 5.54
C ARG A 140 4.36 -14.64 4.06
N ARG A 141 3.40 -14.21 3.22
CA ARG A 141 3.49 -14.29 1.75
C ARG A 141 2.89 -13.03 1.14
N SER A 142 3.55 -12.57 0.09
CA SER A 142 3.10 -11.40 -0.67
C SER A 142 2.72 -11.79 -2.09
N GLY A 143 1.53 -11.33 -2.51
CA GLY A 143 1.03 -11.44 -3.88
C GLY A 143 1.03 -10.08 -4.56
N VAL A 144 1.64 -9.97 -5.74
CA VAL A 144 1.71 -8.70 -6.48
C VAL A 144 1.26 -8.89 -7.93
N ILE A 145 0.29 -8.09 -8.38
CA ILE A 145 -0.22 -8.16 -9.76
C ILE A 145 0.06 -6.84 -10.45
N ALA A 146 0.85 -6.91 -11.52
CA ALA A 146 1.13 -5.82 -12.45
C ALA A 146 1.80 -4.55 -11.86
N TRP A 147 2.12 -4.53 -10.56
CA TRP A 147 2.72 -3.37 -9.90
C TRP A 147 4.10 -3.04 -10.49
N PRO A 148 4.41 -1.77 -10.77
CA PRO A 148 5.73 -1.37 -11.27
C PRO A 148 6.89 -1.89 -10.40
N GLY A 149 7.87 -2.56 -11.02
CA GLY A 149 9.02 -3.15 -10.33
C GLY A 149 8.78 -4.54 -9.72
N SER A 150 7.55 -5.08 -9.73
CA SER A 150 7.24 -6.38 -9.09
C SER A 150 7.85 -7.60 -9.78
N ASN A 151 8.30 -7.45 -11.03
CA ASN A 151 8.95 -8.51 -11.81
C ASN A 151 10.48 -8.51 -11.66
N VAL A 152 11.01 -7.61 -10.84
CA VAL A 152 12.45 -7.40 -10.68
C VAL A 152 12.88 -7.92 -9.32
N PRO A 153 13.96 -8.73 -9.24
CA PRO A 153 14.51 -9.12 -7.95
C PRO A 153 15.15 -7.90 -7.30
N ILE A 154 14.61 -7.49 -6.15
CA ILE A 154 15.18 -6.43 -5.31
C ILE A 154 15.89 -7.11 -4.15
N ASN A 155 17.16 -6.79 -3.93
CA ASN A 155 18.02 -7.48 -2.97
C ASN A 155 17.99 -9.02 -3.12
N GLY A 156 17.82 -9.52 -4.36
CA GLY A 156 17.73 -10.95 -4.65
C GLY A 156 16.36 -11.60 -4.40
N HIS A 157 15.34 -10.83 -4.02
CA HIS A 157 14.02 -11.35 -3.69
C HIS A 157 12.95 -10.87 -4.67
N LEU A 158 12.05 -11.79 -5.04
CA LEU A 158 10.80 -11.52 -5.75
C LEU A 158 9.61 -11.69 -4.79
N PRO A 159 8.44 -11.11 -5.10
CA PRO A 159 7.21 -11.43 -4.38
C PRO A 159 6.93 -12.94 -4.40
N SER A 160 6.37 -13.46 -3.30
CA SER A 160 6.03 -14.90 -3.18
C SER A 160 5.11 -15.38 -4.31
N ARG A 161 4.15 -14.52 -4.71
CA ARG A 161 3.33 -14.72 -5.90
C ARG A 161 3.35 -13.44 -6.73
N ARG A 162 3.46 -13.59 -8.04
CA ARG A 162 3.39 -12.45 -8.94
C ARG A 162 2.74 -12.79 -10.27
N LEU A 163 2.02 -11.82 -10.82
CA LEU A 163 1.58 -11.83 -12.20
C LEU A 163 2.13 -10.56 -12.88
N PRO A 164 2.86 -10.69 -14.00
CA PRO A 164 3.38 -9.55 -14.72
C PRO A 164 2.23 -8.72 -15.31
N PHE A 165 2.50 -7.48 -15.67
CA PHE A 165 1.54 -6.65 -16.41
C PHE A 165 1.08 -7.35 -17.70
N ASP A 166 -0.21 -7.24 -18.01
CA ASP A 166 -0.85 -7.83 -19.19
C ASP A 166 -2.03 -6.96 -19.60
N PHE A 167 -1.97 -6.40 -20.81
CA PHE A 167 -3.01 -5.52 -21.37
C PHE A 167 -4.38 -6.20 -21.55
N ASN A 168 -4.43 -7.54 -21.53
CA ASN A 168 -5.68 -8.29 -21.66
C ASN A 168 -6.42 -8.49 -20.33
N ARG A 169 -5.77 -8.19 -19.19
CA ARG A 169 -6.43 -8.30 -17.88
C ARG A 169 -7.25 -7.05 -17.59
N THR A 170 -8.49 -7.26 -17.18
CA THR A 170 -9.38 -6.20 -16.70
C THR A 170 -9.18 -5.99 -15.21
N CYS A 171 -9.58 -4.82 -14.69
CA CYS A 171 -9.48 -4.58 -13.25
C CYS A 171 -10.29 -5.59 -12.43
N ARG A 172 -11.47 -5.99 -12.92
CA ARG A 172 -12.25 -7.11 -12.39
C ARG A 172 -11.45 -8.39 -12.20
N THR A 173 -10.77 -8.88 -13.23
CA THR A 173 -10.04 -10.16 -13.14
C THR A 173 -8.81 -10.05 -12.24
N VAL A 174 -8.18 -8.87 -12.19
CA VAL A 174 -7.09 -8.58 -11.25
C VAL A 174 -7.58 -8.59 -9.79
N MET A 175 -8.69 -7.92 -9.49
CA MET A 175 -9.31 -7.91 -8.16
C MET A 175 -9.78 -9.31 -7.73
N GLN A 176 -10.41 -10.06 -8.64
CA GLN A 176 -10.84 -11.43 -8.39
C GLN A 176 -9.65 -12.34 -8.08
N GLN A 177 -8.56 -12.24 -8.87
CA GLN A 177 -7.37 -13.03 -8.62
C GLN A 177 -6.74 -12.74 -7.25
N ALA A 178 -6.73 -11.47 -6.82
CA ALA A 178 -6.26 -11.10 -5.49
C ALA A 178 -7.13 -11.71 -4.39
N PHE A 179 -8.46 -11.64 -4.53
CA PHE A 179 -9.41 -12.28 -3.61
C PHE A 179 -9.12 -13.78 -3.48
N GLU A 180 -8.94 -14.49 -4.60
CA GLU A 180 -8.62 -15.92 -4.61
C GLU A 180 -7.33 -16.23 -3.82
N TRP A 181 -6.27 -15.43 -3.98
CA TRP A 181 -5.03 -15.60 -3.22
C TRP A 181 -5.19 -15.41 -1.71
N PHE A 182 -6.12 -14.57 -1.28
CA PHE A 182 -6.47 -14.42 0.14
C PHE A 182 -7.38 -15.55 0.66
N HIS A 183 -8.19 -16.14 -0.22
CA HIS A 183 -9.12 -17.20 0.12
C HIS A 183 -8.46 -18.60 0.21
N GLU A 184 -7.30 -18.78 -0.41
CA GLU A 184 -6.54 -20.04 -0.42
C GLU A 184 -6.23 -20.62 0.98
N PRO A 185 -5.85 -21.91 1.11
CA PRO A 185 -5.40 -22.51 2.38
C PRO A 185 -4.19 -21.79 3.00
N LEU A 186 -4.01 -21.89 4.32
CA LEU A 186 -2.97 -21.18 5.08
C LEU A 186 -1.54 -21.41 4.54
N GLU A 187 -1.30 -22.58 3.94
CA GLU A 187 -0.02 -22.99 3.37
C GLU A 187 0.37 -22.22 2.11
N THR A 188 -0.58 -21.65 1.38
CA THR A 188 -0.33 -20.91 0.12
C THR A 188 -0.88 -19.49 0.12
N ARG A 189 -1.83 -19.20 1.01
CA ARG A 189 -2.48 -17.91 1.20
C ARG A 189 -1.48 -16.77 1.35
N ILE A 190 -1.78 -15.66 0.70
CA ILE A 190 -1.06 -14.39 0.91
C ILE A 190 -1.64 -13.64 2.12
N ASN A 191 -0.79 -12.88 2.80
CA ASN A 191 -1.24 -11.94 3.82
C ASN A 191 -1.09 -10.48 3.36
N PHE A 192 -0.28 -10.23 2.33
CA PHE A 192 -0.22 -8.93 1.67
C PHE A 192 -0.46 -9.07 0.18
N GLY A 193 -1.37 -8.26 -0.36
CA GLY A 193 -1.66 -8.15 -1.77
C GLY A 193 -1.44 -6.73 -2.26
N ALA A 194 -0.75 -6.53 -3.38
CA ALA A 194 -0.67 -5.24 -4.06
C ALA A 194 -1.05 -5.42 -5.52
N ILE A 195 -2.13 -4.77 -5.95
CA ILE A 195 -2.66 -4.88 -7.31
C ILE A 195 -2.75 -3.53 -8.00
N TYR A 196 -2.48 -3.55 -9.29
CA TYR A 196 -2.50 -2.38 -10.16
C TYR A 196 -3.51 -2.60 -11.29
N CYS A 197 -4.42 -1.65 -11.44
CA CYS A 197 -5.36 -1.54 -12.56
C CYS A 197 -4.99 -0.32 -13.41
N PHE A 198 -4.86 -0.50 -14.73
CA PHE A 198 -4.42 0.54 -15.67
C PHE A 198 -5.48 1.61 -15.99
N GLU A 199 -6.75 1.34 -15.68
CA GLU A 199 -7.82 2.33 -15.77
C GLU A 199 -7.95 3.05 -14.42
N SER A 200 -8.26 4.34 -14.39
CA SER A 200 -8.83 5.18 -15.46
C SER A 200 -7.84 5.96 -16.35
N ASP A 201 -6.54 5.89 -16.06
CA ASP A 201 -5.49 6.69 -16.72
C ASP A 201 -5.55 6.62 -18.26
N ARG A 202 -5.61 5.41 -18.81
CA ARG A 202 -5.73 5.19 -20.25
C ARG A 202 -6.90 5.95 -20.87
N THR A 203 -8.08 5.85 -20.27
CA THR A 203 -9.26 6.58 -20.73
C THR A 203 -9.05 8.09 -20.63
N GLY A 204 -8.39 8.54 -19.55
CA GLY A 204 -8.03 9.95 -19.34
C GLY A 204 -7.13 10.50 -20.44
N HIS A 205 -6.09 9.76 -20.82
CA HIS A 205 -5.23 10.12 -21.95
C HIS A 205 -5.97 10.11 -23.30
N ALA A 206 -6.82 9.12 -23.54
CA ALA A 206 -7.48 8.92 -24.83
C ALA A 206 -8.66 9.85 -25.09
N HIS A 207 -9.38 10.27 -24.03
CA HIS A 207 -10.63 11.02 -24.16
C HIS A 207 -10.72 12.26 -23.27
N GLY A 208 -9.83 12.41 -22.29
CA GLY A 208 -9.81 13.51 -21.34
C GLY A 208 -10.54 13.18 -20.03
N PRO A 209 -10.21 13.89 -18.93
CA PRO A 209 -10.65 13.56 -17.58
C PRO A 209 -12.14 13.81 -17.29
N LEU A 210 -12.84 14.56 -18.15
CA LEU A 210 -14.26 14.91 -17.99
C LEU A 210 -15.14 14.38 -19.13
N SER A 211 -14.65 13.39 -19.88
CA SER A 211 -15.34 12.81 -21.04
C SER A 211 -16.49 11.87 -20.66
N SER A 212 -17.36 11.56 -21.64
CA SER A 212 -18.38 10.52 -21.51
C SER A 212 -17.80 9.12 -21.33
N GLU A 213 -16.65 8.87 -21.93
CA GLU A 213 -15.89 7.62 -21.87
C GLU A 213 -15.31 7.46 -20.46
N MET A 214 -14.76 8.52 -19.89
CA MET A 214 -14.32 8.53 -18.48
C MET A 214 -15.48 8.19 -17.54
N ASN A 215 -16.67 8.75 -17.76
CA ASN A 215 -17.86 8.41 -16.98
C ASN A 215 -18.16 6.90 -17.01
N GLN A 216 -18.14 6.28 -18.19
CA GLN A 216 -18.39 4.84 -18.36
C GLN A 216 -17.32 4.00 -17.68
N THR A 217 -16.04 4.34 -17.86
CA THR A 217 -14.91 3.65 -17.23
C THR A 217 -15.01 3.70 -15.71
N LEU A 218 -15.30 4.86 -15.12
CA LEU A 218 -15.40 5.01 -13.67
C LEU A 218 -16.59 4.24 -13.07
N HIS A 219 -17.74 4.22 -13.76
CA HIS A 219 -18.87 3.38 -13.33
C HIS A 219 -18.56 1.88 -13.43
N GLN A 220 -17.76 1.46 -14.41
CA GLN A 220 -17.30 0.08 -14.49
C GLN A 220 -16.33 -0.27 -13.35
N LEU A 221 -15.40 0.63 -13.00
CA LEU A 221 -14.51 0.45 -11.84
C LEU A 221 -15.28 0.42 -10.51
N ASP A 222 -16.30 1.27 -10.33
CA ASP A 222 -17.18 1.24 -9.16
C ASP A 222 -17.90 -0.12 -9.05
N LYS A 223 -18.43 -0.64 -10.17
CA LYS A 223 -19.06 -1.97 -10.22
C LYS A 223 -18.07 -3.10 -9.90
N ASP A 224 -16.87 -3.06 -10.46
CA ASP A 224 -15.83 -4.07 -10.21
C ASP A 224 -15.42 -4.09 -8.73
N LEU A 225 -15.28 -2.91 -8.10
CA LEU A 225 -15.04 -2.79 -6.67
C LEU A 225 -16.23 -3.34 -5.86
N SER A 226 -17.47 -3.05 -6.27
CA SER A 226 -18.68 -3.58 -5.64
C SER A 226 -18.70 -5.11 -5.63
N GLU A 227 -18.34 -5.74 -6.76
CA GLU A 227 -18.25 -7.20 -6.89
C GLU A 227 -17.18 -7.78 -5.94
N LEU A 228 -16.00 -7.15 -5.85
CA LEU A 228 -14.96 -7.55 -4.90
C LEU A 228 -15.46 -7.44 -3.44
N LEU A 229 -16.12 -6.35 -3.08
CA LEU A 229 -16.67 -6.15 -1.74
C LEU A 229 -17.69 -7.24 -1.38
N HIS A 230 -18.56 -7.63 -2.31
CA HIS A 230 -19.50 -8.74 -2.10
C HIS A 230 -18.79 -10.07 -1.84
N LEU A 231 -17.71 -10.37 -2.57
CA LEU A 231 -16.91 -11.57 -2.34
C LEU A 231 -16.25 -11.55 -0.95
N ILE A 232 -15.69 -10.42 -0.54
CA ILE A 232 -15.10 -10.25 0.80
C ILE A 232 -16.17 -10.39 1.89
N ASP A 233 -17.33 -9.76 1.73
CA ASP A 233 -18.41 -9.76 2.72
C ASP A 233 -19.11 -11.14 2.84
N ALA A 234 -19.01 -11.98 1.80
CA ALA A 234 -19.51 -13.35 1.78
C ALA A 234 -18.56 -14.35 2.45
N ASP A 235 -17.27 -14.05 2.55
CA ASP A 235 -16.27 -14.87 3.24
C ASP A 235 -16.18 -14.46 4.74
N PRO A 236 -16.58 -15.31 5.70
CA PRO A 236 -16.58 -14.94 7.11
C PRO A 236 -15.20 -14.58 7.68
N TYR A 237 -14.14 -15.20 7.15
CA TYR A 237 -12.77 -14.95 7.59
C TYR A 237 -12.27 -13.63 7.01
N LEU A 238 -12.40 -13.41 5.70
CA LEU A 238 -11.92 -12.18 5.06
C LEU A 238 -12.72 -10.95 5.49
N LYS A 239 -14.04 -11.06 5.60
CA LYS A 239 -14.91 -9.99 6.13
C LYS A 239 -14.42 -9.43 7.46
N THR A 240 -13.91 -10.29 8.34
CA THR A 240 -13.51 -9.90 9.70
C THR A 240 -12.04 -9.48 9.78
N ASN A 241 -11.17 -10.03 8.91
CA ASN A 241 -9.73 -9.93 9.06
C ASN A 241 -9.02 -9.12 7.96
N LEU A 242 -9.63 -8.97 6.78
CA LEU A 242 -9.00 -8.28 5.64
C LEU A 242 -9.09 -6.76 5.80
N ASN A 243 -7.92 -6.12 5.75
CA ASN A 243 -7.81 -4.69 5.54
C ASN A 243 -7.66 -4.41 4.05
N VAL A 244 -8.35 -3.40 3.54
CA VAL A 244 -8.28 -3.00 2.14
C VAL A 244 -7.99 -1.50 2.07
N ILE A 245 -7.06 -1.13 1.20
CA ILE A 245 -6.79 0.24 0.77
C ILE A 245 -7.09 0.32 -0.73
N VAL A 246 -7.92 1.27 -1.13
CA VAL A 246 -8.21 1.61 -2.54
C VAL A 246 -7.72 3.02 -2.79
N THR A 247 -6.85 3.19 -3.78
CA THR A 247 -6.18 4.46 -4.06
C THR A 247 -5.77 4.55 -5.53
N ALA A 248 -5.01 5.59 -5.87
CA ALA A 248 -4.32 5.74 -7.14
C ALA A 248 -2.96 6.40 -6.88
N ASP A 249 -2.11 6.39 -7.89
CA ASP A 249 -0.82 7.08 -7.90
C ASP A 249 -0.97 8.59 -8.11
N HIS A 250 -1.68 9.00 -9.17
CA HIS A 250 -1.89 10.40 -9.53
C HIS A 250 -3.33 10.67 -10.01
N GLY A 251 -3.61 11.93 -10.29
CA GLY A 251 -4.82 12.37 -10.98
C GLY A 251 -4.61 12.55 -12.49
N MET A 252 -5.42 13.41 -13.10
CA MET A 252 -5.43 13.68 -14.54
C MET A 252 -5.97 15.09 -14.82
N HIS A 253 -5.33 15.83 -15.74
CA HIS A 253 -5.77 17.15 -16.18
C HIS A 253 -6.02 17.19 -17.69
N GLU A 254 -6.94 18.04 -18.15
CA GLU A 254 -7.20 18.21 -19.59
C GLU A 254 -6.02 18.92 -20.27
N VAL A 255 -5.57 18.43 -21.42
CA VAL A 255 -4.57 19.13 -22.25
C VAL A 255 -5.16 19.43 -23.63
N LYS A 256 -4.75 20.55 -24.22
CA LYS A 256 -5.30 21.05 -25.48
C LYS A 256 -4.23 21.14 -26.56
N ALA A 257 -4.61 20.81 -27.79
CA ALA A 257 -3.69 20.81 -28.93
C ALA A 257 -3.01 22.18 -29.19
N ASN A 258 -3.63 23.29 -28.78
CA ASN A 258 -3.06 24.63 -28.91
C ASN A 258 -2.20 25.08 -27.71
N GLN A 259 -2.06 24.26 -26.67
CA GLN A 259 -1.27 24.54 -25.46
C GLN A 259 0.02 23.72 -25.49
N ARG A 260 0.85 23.94 -26.52
CA ARG A 260 2.05 23.15 -26.78
C ARG A 260 3.29 24.03 -26.94
N ILE A 261 4.39 23.58 -26.35
CA ILE A 261 5.70 24.23 -26.38
C ILE A 261 6.65 23.34 -27.17
N LYS A 262 6.96 23.74 -28.41
CA LYS A 262 7.90 23.02 -29.26
C LYS A 262 9.33 23.43 -28.97
N LEU A 263 10.16 22.51 -28.44
CA LEU A 263 11.53 22.82 -28.00
C LEU A 263 12.46 23.23 -29.15
N ASP A 264 12.28 22.65 -30.34
CA ASP A 264 13.07 22.96 -31.53
C ASP A 264 13.01 24.43 -31.95
N ASN A 265 11.99 25.18 -31.50
CA ASN A 265 11.87 26.60 -31.77
C ASN A 265 12.85 27.45 -30.92
N TYR A 266 13.44 26.89 -29.86
CA TYR A 266 14.22 27.63 -28.86
C TYR A 266 15.63 27.11 -28.66
N ILE A 267 15.85 25.80 -28.82
CA ILE A 267 17.12 25.14 -28.58
C ILE A 267 17.45 24.10 -29.65
N ASP A 268 18.75 23.93 -29.91
CA ASP A 268 19.27 22.94 -30.85
C ASP A 268 19.28 21.54 -30.21
N SER A 269 18.52 20.61 -30.80
CA SER A 269 18.36 19.24 -30.35
C SER A 269 19.64 18.40 -30.36
N THR A 270 20.68 18.83 -31.07
CA THR A 270 21.99 18.15 -31.07
C THR A 270 22.80 18.39 -29.78
N LEU A 271 22.39 19.36 -28.95
CA LEU A 271 23.15 19.79 -27.78
C LEU A 271 22.75 19.07 -26.49
N TYR A 272 21.70 18.26 -26.50
CA TYR A 272 21.17 17.59 -25.32
C TYR A 272 20.52 16.25 -25.65
N LYS A 273 20.28 15.43 -24.62
CA LYS A 273 19.33 14.32 -24.66
C LYS A 273 18.18 14.62 -23.69
N ALA A 274 16.95 14.36 -24.08
CA ALA A 274 15.76 14.61 -23.27
C ALA A 274 15.06 13.30 -22.89
N TYR A 275 14.70 13.16 -21.62
CA TYR A 275 13.97 12.01 -21.10
C TYR A 275 12.94 12.44 -20.06
N GLY A 276 11.79 11.78 -20.01
CA GLY A 276 10.68 12.12 -19.13
C GLY A 276 9.35 11.87 -19.81
N SER A 277 8.50 12.90 -19.85
CA SER A 277 7.20 12.90 -20.50
C SER A 277 7.01 14.17 -21.32
N ARG A 278 5.82 14.34 -21.91
CA ARG A 278 5.42 15.63 -22.51
C ARG A 278 5.14 16.72 -21.46
N ILE A 279 5.10 16.41 -20.17
CA ILE A 279 4.81 17.40 -19.12
C ILE A 279 6.08 17.86 -18.41
N PHE A 280 7.04 16.96 -18.24
CA PHE A 280 8.35 17.28 -17.65
C PHE A 280 9.47 16.57 -18.39
N LEU A 281 10.64 17.21 -18.48
CA LEU A 281 11.81 16.65 -19.15
C LEU A 281 13.08 16.90 -18.35
N ASN A 282 13.90 15.88 -18.25
CA ASN A 282 15.29 15.94 -17.84
C ASN A 282 16.16 16.09 -19.08
N LEU A 283 16.84 17.23 -19.21
CA LEU A 283 17.82 17.48 -20.26
C LEU A 283 19.23 17.15 -19.75
N PHE A 284 19.89 16.21 -20.42
CA PHE A 284 21.29 15.85 -20.18
C PHE A 284 22.16 16.51 -21.24
N ILE A 285 23.14 17.30 -20.82
CA ILE A 285 23.90 18.21 -21.68
C ILE A 285 25.36 17.75 -21.70
N PRO A 286 25.82 17.04 -22.75
CA PRO A 286 27.15 16.43 -22.77
C PRO A 286 28.32 17.41 -22.60
N LEU A 287 28.13 18.66 -23.04
CA LEU A 287 29.15 19.70 -22.95
C LEU A 287 28.69 20.80 -21.98
N ALA A 288 29.29 20.86 -20.79
CA ALA A 288 28.92 21.80 -19.73
C ALA A 288 28.85 23.28 -20.18
N LYS A 289 29.69 23.67 -21.15
CA LYS A 289 29.67 25.02 -21.74
C LYS A 289 28.33 25.41 -22.38
N ASN A 290 27.49 24.44 -22.73
CA ASN A 290 26.18 24.68 -23.34
C ASN A 290 25.07 24.91 -22.31
N ILE A 291 25.26 24.53 -21.03
CA ILE A 291 24.22 24.58 -19.99
C ILE A 291 23.65 25.99 -19.84
N ASP A 292 24.51 27.00 -19.65
CA ASP A 292 24.07 28.38 -19.45
C ASP A 292 23.35 28.97 -20.67
N ARG A 293 23.79 28.60 -21.88
CA ARG A 293 23.16 29.03 -23.13
C ARG A 293 21.75 28.42 -23.26
N LEU A 294 21.64 27.11 -23.08
CA LEU A 294 20.36 26.40 -23.16
C LEU A 294 19.38 26.89 -22.08
N TYR A 295 19.87 27.02 -20.84
CA TYR A 295 19.07 27.56 -19.74
C TYR A 295 18.52 28.95 -20.07
N ARG A 296 19.35 29.89 -20.56
CA ARG A 296 18.88 31.24 -20.93
C ARG A 296 17.86 31.24 -22.07
N ASN A 297 18.04 30.39 -23.08
CA ASN A 297 17.09 30.30 -24.20
C ASN A 297 15.72 29.76 -23.78
N LEU A 298 15.68 28.91 -22.76
CA LEU A 298 14.45 28.32 -22.22
C LEU A 298 13.81 29.19 -21.14
N SER A 299 14.63 29.87 -20.33
CA SER A 299 14.19 30.73 -19.21
C SER A 299 13.54 32.00 -19.73
N GLY A 300 12.22 31.94 -19.92
CA GLY A 300 11.44 33.03 -20.51
C GLY A 300 10.32 32.55 -21.42
N ILE A 301 10.32 31.25 -21.77
CA ILE A 301 9.20 30.63 -22.48
C ILE A 301 7.96 30.64 -21.57
N PRO A 302 6.84 31.27 -21.99
CA PRO A 302 5.62 31.26 -21.21
C PRO A 302 5.12 29.83 -20.93
N ASN A 303 4.61 29.59 -19.73
CA ASN A 303 4.06 28.30 -19.28
C ASN A 303 5.07 27.15 -19.16
N LEU A 304 6.38 27.44 -19.26
CA LEU A 304 7.45 26.50 -18.98
C LEU A 304 8.25 26.97 -17.77
N GLU A 305 8.37 26.12 -16.76
CA GLU A 305 9.33 26.31 -15.68
C GLU A 305 10.63 25.58 -16.02
N VAL A 306 11.74 26.27 -15.80
CA VAL A 306 13.07 25.83 -16.20
C VAL A 306 13.99 25.97 -15.01
N TYR A 307 14.58 24.85 -14.61
CA TYR A 307 15.49 24.79 -13.48
C TYR A 307 16.81 24.21 -13.94
N LYS A 308 17.94 24.81 -13.56
CA LYS A 308 19.16 24.01 -13.45
C LYS A 308 18.97 23.02 -12.30
N LYS A 309 19.64 21.88 -12.34
CA LYS A 309 19.53 20.84 -11.32
C LYS A 309 19.59 21.38 -9.88
N ALA A 310 20.61 22.19 -9.57
CA ALA A 310 20.82 22.81 -8.25
C ALA A 310 19.74 23.83 -7.84
N GLN A 311 18.87 24.24 -8.76
CA GLN A 311 17.80 25.23 -8.55
C GLN A 311 16.40 24.59 -8.53
N ILE A 312 16.29 23.26 -8.71
CA ILE A 312 15.00 22.57 -8.59
C ILE A 312 14.45 22.81 -7.18
N PRO A 313 13.16 23.21 -7.04
CA PRO A 313 12.57 23.51 -5.74
C PRO A 313 12.72 22.35 -4.75
N GLN A 314 13.21 22.63 -3.55
CA GLN A 314 13.44 21.60 -2.53
C GLN A 314 12.18 20.78 -2.20
N ARG A 315 11.00 21.41 -2.26
CA ARG A 315 9.71 20.74 -2.01
C ARG A 315 9.42 19.58 -2.96
N TYR A 316 10.05 19.55 -4.14
CA TYR A 316 9.86 18.45 -5.07
C TYR A 316 10.61 17.19 -4.66
N HIS A 317 11.65 17.30 -3.82
CA HIS A 317 12.53 16.17 -3.51
C HIS A 317 13.01 15.46 -4.80
N TYR A 318 13.33 16.27 -5.82
CA TYR A 318 13.65 15.84 -7.17
C TYR A 318 14.94 16.52 -7.65
N GLN A 319 16.03 16.37 -6.90
CA GLN A 319 17.31 17.00 -7.24
C GLN A 319 18.48 16.03 -7.10
N SER A 320 18.47 15.19 -6.07
CA SER A 320 19.63 14.46 -5.57
C SER A 320 19.79 13.06 -6.19
N ASN A 321 19.65 12.94 -7.52
CA ASN A 321 19.86 11.68 -8.22
C ASN A 321 20.55 11.89 -9.58
N VAL A 322 21.43 10.97 -10.00
CA VAL A 322 22.16 11.06 -11.28
C VAL A 322 21.24 11.00 -12.51
N ARG A 323 20.06 10.41 -12.37
CA ARG A 323 19.05 10.30 -13.43
C ARG A 323 18.21 11.58 -13.61
N ILE A 324 18.47 12.61 -12.80
CA ILE A 324 17.89 13.94 -12.96
C ILE A 324 18.87 14.81 -13.74
N GLY A 325 18.37 15.40 -14.82
CA GLY A 325 19.19 16.08 -15.84
C GLY A 325 19.86 17.37 -15.34
N ASP A 326 20.76 17.91 -16.16
CA ASP A 326 21.46 19.18 -15.89
C ASP A 326 20.48 20.36 -15.88
N ILE A 327 19.46 20.30 -16.76
CA ILE A 327 18.31 21.20 -16.79
C ILE A 327 17.04 20.35 -16.68
N PHE A 328 16.16 20.75 -15.78
CA PHE A 328 14.83 20.17 -15.61
C PHE A 328 13.77 21.15 -16.11
N LEU A 329 12.85 20.63 -16.91
CA LEU A 329 11.70 21.35 -17.45
C LEU A 329 10.42 20.78 -16.87
N VAL A 330 9.48 21.63 -16.49
CA VAL A 330 8.11 21.24 -16.15
C VAL A 330 7.13 22.29 -16.65
N THR A 331 6.03 21.86 -17.25
CA THR A 331 5.02 22.78 -17.78
C THR A 331 4.03 23.21 -16.70
N LYS A 332 3.49 24.42 -16.87
CA LYS A 332 2.28 24.84 -16.17
C LYS A 332 1.08 23.99 -16.59
N LEU A 333 0.10 23.91 -15.71
CA LEU A 333 -1.08 23.05 -15.87
C LEU A 333 -1.75 23.22 -17.25
N GLY A 334 -2.02 22.11 -17.94
CA GLY A 334 -2.67 22.08 -19.25
C GLY A 334 -1.74 22.27 -20.45
N TRP A 335 -0.44 22.52 -20.23
CA TRP A 335 0.55 22.67 -21.30
C TRP A 335 1.40 21.42 -21.49
N GLU A 336 1.76 21.13 -22.74
CA GLU A 336 2.68 20.04 -23.10
C GLU A 336 3.94 20.57 -23.79
N ILE A 337 5.02 19.82 -23.68
CA ILE A 337 6.28 19.95 -24.40
C ILE A 337 6.25 19.00 -25.59
N ILE A 338 6.60 19.52 -26.76
CA ILE A 338 6.84 18.74 -27.97
C ILE A 338 8.36 18.70 -28.19
N SER A 339 8.92 17.51 -28.01
CA SER A 339 10.33 17.23 -28.23
C SER A 339 10.62 16.96 -29.71
N PRO A 340 11.88 17.10 -30.15
CA PRO A 340 12.28 16.76 -31.50
C PRO A 340 11.96 15.28 -31.79
N GLY A 341 11.22 15.02 -32.87
CA GLY A 341 10.82 13.67 -33.28
C GLY A 341 9.53 13.15 -32.65
N ASP A 342 8.89 13.90 -31.75
CA ASP A 342 7.55 13.58 -31.27
C ASP A 342 6.54 13.62 -32.43
N ASP A 343 5.59 12.68 -32.44
CA ASP A 343 4.45 12.74 -33.34
C ASP A 343 3.52 13.89 -32.90
N GLU A 344 3.57 14.99 -33.63
CA GLU A 344 2.73 16.18 -33.40
C GLU A 344 1.24 15.91 -33.65
N SER A 345 0.92 14.88 -34.46
CA SER A 345 -0.47 14.48 -34.73
C SER A 345 -1.09 13.72 -33.56
N HIS A 346 -0.27 13.14 -32.68
CA HIS A 346 -0.75 12.53 -31.44
C HIS A 346 -1.25 13.61 -30.49
N VAL A 347 -2.55 13.56 -30.20
CA VAL A 347 -3.20 14.41 -29.20
C VAL A 347 -3.64 13.51 -28.06
N SER A 348 -2.94 13.64 -26.92
CA SER A 348 -3.53 13.24 -25.66
C SER A 348 -4.57 14.28 -25.27
N PHE A 349 -5.70 13.85 -24.71
CA PHE A 349 -6.76 14.75 -24.25
C PHE A 349 -6.68 15.01 -22.74
N GLY A 350 -5.92 14.17 -22.04
CA GLY A 350 -5.56 14.38 -20.65
C GLY A 350 -4.08 14.06 -20.44
N ALA A 351 -3.45 14.72 -19.47
CA ALA A 351 -2.10 14.38 -19.05
C ALA A 351 -1.92 14.52 -17.54
N HIS A 352 -0.87 13.88 -17.07
CA HIS A 352 -0.36 13.92 -15.71
C HIS A 352 1.17 14.12 -15.74
N GLY A 353 1.79 14.39 -14.58
CA GLY A 353 3.21 14.75 -14.48
C GLY A 353 3.46 16.22 -14.14
N HIS A 354 2.40 17.01 -14.01
CA HIS A 354 2.48 18.42 -13.61
C HIS A 354 2.89 18.53 -12.13
N ASP A 355 3.07 19.78 -11.68
CA ASP A 355 3.33 20.10 -10.27
C ASP A 355 2.36 19.37 -9.34
N ASN A 356 2.93 18.70 -8.33
CA ASN A 356 2.20 17.87 -7.39
C ASN A 356 1.29 18.67 -6.43
N GLN A 357 1.36 20.00 -6.43
CA GLN A 357 0.41 20.86 -5.73
C GLN A 357 -0.89 21.12 -6.51
N GLU A 358 -0.91 20.82 -7.81
CA GLU A 358 -2.13 20.98 -8.61
C GLU A 358 -3.15 19.92 -8.21
N THR A 359 -4.35 20.37 -7.82
CA THR A 359 -5.37 19.45 -7.29
C THR A 359 -5.82 18.41 -8.30
N SER A 360 -5.69 18.69 -9.61
CA SER A 360 -5.98 17.70 -10.64
C SER A 360 -4.99 16.55 -10.68
N MET A 361 -3.83 16.65 -10.03
CA MET A 361 -2.85 15.57 -9.90
C MET A 361 -3.05 14.72 -8.64
N HIS A 362 -4.00 15.07 -7.78
CA HIS A 362 -4.21 14.36 -6.53
C HIS A 362 -5.11 13.13 -6.72
N PRO A 363 -4.71 11.95 -6.23
CA PRO A 363 -5.52 10.73 -6.32
C PRO A 363 -6.45 10.55 -5.12
N ILE A 364 -7.38 9.61 -5.27
CA ILE A 364 -8.27 9.14 -4.20
C ILE A 364 -7.54 8.33 -3.11
N PHE A 365 -8.13 8.23 -1.92
CA PHE A 365 -7.79 7.21 -0.93
C PHE A 365 -9.00 6.81 -0.07
N TYR A 366 -9.22 5.50 0.01
CA TYR A 366 -10.22 4.86 0.84
C TYR A 366 -9.58 3.67 1.56
N ALA A 367 -9.91 3.48 2.84
CA ALA A 367 -9.41 2.34 3.61
C ALA A 367 -10.49 1.78 4.53
N PHE A 368 -10.63 0.46 4.59
CA PHE A 368 -11.61 -0.22 5.44
C PHE A 368 -11.11 -1.58 5.89
N GLY A 369 -11.64 -2.06 7.03
CA GLY A 369 -11.20 -3.31 7.66
C GLY A 369 -10.98 -3.16 9.16
N PRO A 370 -10.51 -4.22 9.84
CA PRO A 370 -10.36 -4.24 11.29
C PRO A 370 -9.38 -3.20 11.83
N ALA A 371 -8.30 -2.87 11.10
CA ALA A 371 -7.28 -1.92 11.55
C ALA A 371 -7.71 -0.44 11.41
N PHE A 372 -8.59 -0.13 10.46
CA PHE A 372 -8.98 1.24 10.13
C PHE A 372 -10.16 1.73 10.96
N ARG A 373 -10.19 3.03 11.27
CA ARG A 373 -11.39 3.68 11.83
C ARG A 373 -12.53 3.66 10.82
N THR A 374 -13.74 3.85 11.33
CA THR A 374 -14.97 3.85 10.53
C THR A 374 -15.61 5.23 10.58
N ASN A 375 -16.28 5.63 9.50
CA ASN A 375 -16.93 6.94 9.37
C ASN A 375 -15.97 8.09 9.68
N LEU A 376 -14.74 8.01 9.15
CA LEU A 376 -13.72 9.03 9.31
C LEU A 376 -13.42 9.70 7.97
N GLN A 377 -13.39 11.02 7.98
CA GLN A 377 -12.86 11.81 6.89
C GLN A 377 -11.59 12.52 7.33
N VAL A 378 -10.58 12.49 6.48
CA VAL A 378 -9.28 13.14 6.68
C VAL A 378 -9.01 14.04 5.48
N GLU A 379 -8.38 15.19 5.69
CA GLU A 379 -8.15 16.15 4.60
C GLU A 379 -7.13 15.62 3.59
N SER A 380 -5.91 15.32 4.02
CA SER A 380 -4.85 14.80 3.16
C SER A 380 -3.78 14.09 3.96
N PHE A 381 -2.95 13.32 3.24
CA PHE A 381 -1.61 12.90 3.70
C PHE A 381 -0.71 12.68 2.47
N ARG A 382 0.61 12.57 2.67
CA ARG A 382 1.59 12.48 1.57
C ARG A 382 1.80 11.05 1.08
N SER A 383 2.05 10.84 -0.21
CA SER A 383 2.22 9.49 -0.78
C SER A 383 3.38 8.68 -0.14
N VAL A 384 4.42 9.34 0.38
CA VAL A 384 5.49 8.67 1.15
C VAL A 384 4.99 8.04 2.46
N ASP A 385 3.88 8.51 3.01
CA ASP A 385 3.32 8.03 4.29
C ASP A 385 2.52 6.70 4.12
N PHE A 386 2.33 6.19 2.89
CA PHE A 386 1.75 4.86 2.63
C PHE A 386 2.57 3.74 3.26
N TYR A 387 3.89 3.76 3.08
CA TYR A 387 4.77 2.71 3.60
C TYR A 387 4.67 2.54 5.13
N PRO A 388 4.82 3.61 5.95
CA PRO A 388 4.65 3.47 7.39
C PRO A 388 3.22 3.08 7.79
N LEU A 389 2.18 3.57 7.08
CA LEU A 389 0.79 3.14 7.31
C LEU A 389 0.64 1.62 7.14
N MET A 390 1.04 1.11 5.97
CA MET A 390 0.92 -0.31 5.66
C MET A 390 1.82 -1.18 6.55
N SER A 391 3.02 -0.69 6.89
CA SER A 391 3.93 -1.37 7.83
C SER A 391 3.26 -1.54 9.18
N HIS A 392 2.56 -0.52 9.69
CA HIS A 392 1.83 -0.62 10.94
C HIS A 392 0.66 -1.61 10.86
N VAL A 393 -0.13 -1.56 9.79
CA VAL A 393 -1.25 -2.51 9.57
C VAL A 393 -0.77 -3.96 9.49
N LEU A 394 0.37 -4.19 8.84
CA LEU A 394 1.01 -5.51 8.71
C LEU A 394 1.84 -5.91 9.94
N GLN A 395 1.93 -5.04 10.96
CA GLN A 395 2.76 -5.23 12.16
C GLN A 395 4.22 -5.52 11.84
N LEU A 396 4.77 -4.83 10.83
CA LEU A 396 6.17 -4.90 10.45
C LEU A 396 7.01 -3.99 11.34
N LYS A 397 8.30 -4.31 11.44
CA LYS A 397 9.27 -3.42 12.08
C LYS A 397 9.35 -2.13 11.25
N GLU A 398 9.27 -0.99 11.92
CA GLU A 398 9.44 0.31 11.25
C GLU A 398 10.83 0.42 10.61
N VAL A 399 10.85 0.87 9.36
CA VAL A 399 12.04 1.21 8.59
C VAL A 399 12.05 2.72 8.41
N GLU A 400 13.23 3.33 8.49
CA GLU A 400 13.38 4.76 8.25
C GLU A 400 13.20 5.05 6.76
N THR A 401 12.19 5.85 6.43
CA THR A 401 11.86 6.30 5.07
C THR A 401 11.58 7.80 5.09
N ASN A 402 11.17 8.40 3.96
CA ASN A 402 10.74 9.79 3.94
C ASN A 402 9.30 9.98 4.49
N GLY A 403 8.57 8.88 4.67
CA GLY A 403 7.24 8.83 5.27
C GLY A 403 7.27 8.96 6.79
N SER A 404 6.15 9.42 7.36
CA SER A 404 5.95 9.57 8.79
C SER A 404 4.66 8.90 9.23
N PHE A 405 4.77 7.88 10.10
CA PHE A 405 3.60 7.24 10.68
C PHE A 405 2.71 8.22 11.45
N ASN A 406 3.30 9.25 12.08
CA ASN A 406 2.55 10.24 12.84
C ASN A 406 1.50 10.98 12.01
N ASN A 407 1.71 11.12 10.69
CA ASN A 407 0.79 11.80 9.79
C ASN A 407 -0.47 10.95 9.50
N VAL A 408 -0.33 9.63 9.61
CA VAL A 408 -1.36 8.65 9.21
C VAL A 408 -1.92 7.84 10.38
N GLN A 409 -1.34 7.96 11.58
CA GLN A 409 -1.77 7.22 12.77
C GLN A 409 -3.27 7.43 13.09
N GLY A 410 -3.80 8.64 12.83
CA GLY A 410 -5.18 9.00 13.14
C GLY A 410 -6.23 8.28 12.29
N ILE A 411 -5.81 7.63 11.20
CA ILE A 411 -6.62 6.79 10.30
C ILE A 411 -6.87 5.40 10.93
N LEU A 412 -5.94 4.93 11.77
CA LEU A 412 -6.02 3.62 12.41
C LEU A 412 -6.83 3.68 13.71
N LYS A 413 -7.47 2.57 14.08
CA LYS A 413 -8.02 2.40 15.42
C LYS A 413 -6.85 2.40 16.41
N GLU A 414 -7.04 2.97 17.60
CA GLU A 414 -6.04 2.84 18.66
C GLU A 414 -5.80 1.36 18.96
N PHE A 415 -4.67 0.81 18.53
CA PHE A 415 -4.21 -0.49 19.01
C PHE A 415 -3.72 -0.30 20.44
N PHE A 416 -4.54 -0.76 21.39
CA PHE A 416 -4.38 -0.69 22.84
C PHE A 416 -2.94 -0.79 23.37
N LYS A 417 -2.25 0.35 23.47
CA LYS A 417 -1.20 0.58 24.48
C LYS A 417 -1.81 1.08 25.80
N THR A 418 -3.01 1.66 25.71
CA THR A 418 -3.69 2.40 26.77
C THR A 418 -4.25 1.49 27.88
N ASP A 419 -4.74 0.29 27.55
CA ASP A 419 -5.30 -0.63 28.56
C ASP A 419 -4.24 -1.25 29.45
N ILE A 420 -3.05 -1.56 28.91
CA ILE A 420 -1.97 -2.13 29.71
C ILE A 420 -1.41 -1.08 30.67
N LEU A 421 -1.16 0.16 30.21
CA LEU A 421 -0.61 1.22 31.06
C LEU A 421 -1.61 1.71 32.11
N ASN A 422 -2.89 1.85 31.78
CA ASN A 422 -3.92 2.22 32.75
C ASN A 422 -4.19 1.10 33.76
N THR A 423 -4.16 -0.16 33.32
CA THR A 423 -4.28 -1.31 34.23
C THR A 423 -3.07 -1.39 35.16
N ILE A 424 -1.84 -1.25 34.65
CA ILE A 424 -0.61 -1.22 35.45
C ILE A 424 -0.62 -0.03 36.42
N HIS A 425 -0.97 1.17 35.97
CA HIS A 425 -1.02 2.35 36.83
C HIS A 425 -2.08 2.23 37.92
N THR A 426 -3.28 1.74 37.59
CA THR A 426 -4.35 1.49 38.57
C THR A 426 -3.95 0.41 39.57
N LEU A 427 -3.25 -0.64 39.11
CA LEU A 427 -2.73 -1.69 39.98
C LEU A 427 -1.68 -1.11 40.94
N ILE A 428 -0.63 -0.47 40.42
CA ILE A 428 0.47 0.13 41.21
C ILE A 428 -0.08 1.11 42.25
N THR A 429 -1.02 1.97 41.87
CA THR A 429 -1.60 2.99 42.76
C THR A 429 -2.43 2.36 43.88
N LYS A 430 -3.16 1.27 43.58
CA LYS A 430 -3.92 0.53 44.60
C LYS A 430 -3.01 -0.29 45.52
N THR A 431 -1.86 -0.81 45.05
CA THR A 431 -0.90 -1.53 45.90
C THR A 431 -0.07 -0.60 46.78
N THR A 432 0.40 0.54 46.27
CA THR A 432 1.22 1.50 47.03
C THR A 432 0.46 2.13 48.20
N VAL A 433 -0.85 2.40 48.04
CA VAL A 433 -1.70 2.93 49.13
C VAL A 433 -1.92 1.91 50.27
N LYS A 434 -1.85 0.61 49.99
CA LYS A 434 -2.04 -0.45 51.01
C LYS A 434 -0.76 -0.89 51.72
N LEU A 435 0.41 -0.66 51.14
CA LEU A 435 1.71 -1.12 51.67
C LEU A 435 2.34 -0.18 52.71
N ARG A 436 1.79 1.03 52.92
CA ARG A 436 2.34 2.03 53.86
C ARG A 436 2.30 1.61 55.34
N ASN A 437 1.59 0.52 55.68
CA ASN A 437 1.39 0.04 57.05
C ASN A 437 1.88 -1.40 57.29
N TRP A 438 2.69 -1.97 56.38
CA TRP A 438 3.12 -3.38 56.44
C TRP A 438 4.54 -3.50 57.04
N GLY A 439 4.75 -4.53 57.87
CA GLY A 439 6.07 -4.86 58.41
C GLY A 439 6.96 -5.57 57.38
N TYR A 440 8.28 -5.55 57.60
CA TYR A 440 9.29 -6.09 56.66
C TYR A 440 9.02 -7.55 56.24
N VAL A 441 8.54 -8.39 57.17
CA VAL A 441 8.21 -9.80 56.92
C VAL A 441 7.01 -9.95 55.97
N GLU A 442 6.01 -9.07 56.09
CA GLU A 442 4.81 -9.12 55.26
C GLU A 442 5.11 -8.69 53.81
N ILE A 443 6.05 -7.76 53.63
CA ILE A 443 6.55 -7.34 52.31
C ILE A 443 7.34 -8.47 51.64
N VAL A 444 8.21 -9.16 52.38
CA VAL A 444 8.98 -10.30 51.86
C VAL A 444 8.07 -11.47 51.45
N CYS A 445 7.03 -11.77 52.24
CA CYS A 445 6.02 -12.78 51.88
C CYS A 445 5.22 -12.39 50.64
N LEU A 446 4.87 -11.11 50.47
CA LEU A 446 4.17 -10.65 49.28
C LEU A 446 5.04 -10.75 48.02
N ILE A 447 6.31 -10.35 48.10
CA ILE A 447 7.26 -10.42 46.98
C ILE A 447 7.48 -11.88 46.56
N SER A 448 7.62 -12.79 47.51
CA SER A 448 7.78 -14.22 47.22
C SER A 448 6.55 -14.84 46.57
N VAL A 449 5.33 -14.48 46.99
CA VAL A 449 4.09 -14.92 46.31
C VAL A 449 3.98 -14.34 44.90
N ILE A 450 4.36 -13.08 44.68
CA ILE A 450 4.36 -12.45 43.34
C ILE A 450 5.37 -13.15 42.42
N LEU A 451 6.58 -13.43 42.91
CA LEU A 451 7.62 -14.16 42.17
C LEU A 451 7.16 -15.58 41.81
N MET A 452 6.51 -16.27 42.75
CA MET A 452 5.98 -17.62 42.52
C MET A 452 4.82 -17.61 41.51
N GLY A 453 3.97 -16.59 41.56
CA GLY A 453 2.93 -16.34 40.54
C GLY A 453 3.51 -16.07 39.16
N LEU A 454 4.54 -15.22 39.06
CA LEU A 454 5.27 -14.93 37.82
C LEU A 454 5.88 -16.19 37.20
N VAL A 455 6.54 -17.03 38.02
CA VAL A 455 7.10 -18.31 37.55
C VAL A 455 5.98 -19.23 37.05
N PHE A 456 4.86 -19.32 37.77
CA PHE A 456 3.72 -20.14 37.35
C PHE A 456 3.10 -19.62 36.04
N THR A 457 2.96 -18.31 35.86
CA THR A 457 2.47 -17.69 34.61
C THR A 457 3.42 -17.94 33.45
N ILE A 458 4.74 -17.84 33.65
CA ILE A 458 5.75 -18.14 32.62
C ILE A 458 5.67 -19.61 32.20
N VAL A 459 5.54 -20.53 33.16
CA VAL A 459 5.40 -21.97 32.89
C VAL A 459 4.08 -22.28 32.19
N ALA A 460 2.96 -21.70 32.63
CA ALA A 460 1.65 -21.85 32.00
C ALA A 460 1.64 -21.28 30.57
N CYS A 461 2.29 -20.14 30.31
CA CYS A 461 2.47 -19.60 28.96
C CYS A 461 3.33 -20.49 28.06
N ARG A 462 4.35 -21.18 28.61
CA ARG A 462 5.14 -22.15 27.84
C ARG A 462 4.33 -23.41 27.50
N TYR A 463 3.53 -23.91 28.45
CA TYR A 463 2.65 -25.06 28.23
C TYR A 463 1.47 -24.75 27.29
N SER A 464 0.88 -23.56 27.38
CA SER A 464 -0.20 -23.14 26.47
C SER A 464 0.32 -22.97 25.04
N LYS A 465 1.53 -22.44 24.83
CA LYS A 465 2.18 -22.42 23.51
C LYS A 465 2.36 -23.83 22.93
N GLN A 466 2.69 -24.83 23.75
CA GLN A 466 2.82 -26.22 23.31
C GLN A 466 1.46 -26.86 22.97
N LEU A 467 0.42 -26.65 23.78
CA LEU A 467 -0.91 -27.19 23.53
C LEU A 467 -1.57 -26.56 22.30
N VAL A 468 -1.37 -25.26 22.08
CA VAL A 468 -1.86 -24.53 20.90
C VAL A 468 -1.13 -24.94 19.63
N TYR A 469 0.19 -25.20 19.70
CA TYR A 469 0.94 -25.78 18.58
C TYR A 469 0.37 -27.15 18.17
N VAL A 470 0.06 -28.00 19.15
CA VAL A 470 -0.59 -29.30 18.89
C VAL A 470 -1.99 -29.07 18.29
N GLN A 471 -2.81 -28.18 18.85
CA GLN A 471 -4.17 -27.92 18.37
C GLN A 471 -4.22 -27.32 16.95
N SER A 472 -3.24 -26.49 16.56
CA SER A 472 -3.10 -25.97 15.20
C SER A 472 -2.78 -27.04 14.15
N GLN A 473 -2.24 -28.18 14.55
CA GLN A 473 -2.04 -29.34 13.67
C GLN A 473 -3.34 -30.16 13.51
N TYR A 474 -4.27 -30.08 14.47
CA TYR A 474 -5.50 -30.89 14.51
C TYR A 474 -6.75 -30.20 13.95
N GLU A 475 -6.89 -28.87 14.09
CA GLU A 475 -8.07 -28.15 13.57
C GLU A 475 -8.26 -28.27 12.05
N PRO A 476 -7.22 -28.22 11.19
CA PRO A 476 -7.37 -28.48 9.76
C PRO A 476 -7.87 -29.89 9.44
N ILE A 477 -7.47 -30.89 10.25
CA ILE A 477 -7.91 -32.29 10.12
C ILE A 477 -9.39 -32.42 10.52
N ARG A 478 -9.81 -31.69 11.57
CA ARG A 478 -11.19 -31.65 12.06
C ARG A 478 -12.16 -31.04 11.03
N TYR A 479 -11.77 -29.92 10.40
CA TYR A 479 -12.56 -29.31 9.31
C TYR A 479 -12.68 -30.23 8.09
N ARG A 480 -11.62 -30.98 7.75
CA ARG A 480 -11.65 -31.97 6.67
C ARG A 480 -12.62 -33.12 6.97
N LEU A 481 -12.63 -33.63 8.19
CA LEU A 481 -13.56 -34.69 8.63
C LEU A 481 -15.01 -34.21 8.62
N LEU A 482 -15.28 -32.97 9.04
CA LEU A 482 -16.62 -32.37 9.01
C LEU A 482 -17.15 -32.18 7.58
N SER A 483 -16.30 -31.74 6.65
CA SER A 483 -16.68 -31.61 5.23
C SER A 483 -16.96 -32.95 4.52
N ILE A 484 -16.29 -34.03 4.95
CA ILE A 484 -16.52 -35.38 4.42
C ILE A 484 -17.85 -35.94 4.95
N THR A 485 -18.19 -35.64 6.21
CA THR A 485 -19.46 -36.07 6.80
C THR A 485 -20.66 -35.33 6.21
N GLU A 486 -20.56 -34.02 5.93
CA GLU A 486 -21.63 -33.24 5.30
C GLU A 486 -21.82 -33.55 3.80
N GLY A 487 -20.74 -33.95 3.09
CA GLY A 487 -20.82 -34.43 1.71
C GLY A 487 -21.46 -35.83 1.56
N SER A 488 -21.46 -36.64 2.63
CA SER A 488 -22.01 -38.00 2.61
C SER A 488 -23.53 -38.07 2.86
N THR A 489 -24.13 -37.00 3.41
CA THR A 489 -25.56 -36.97 3.75
C THR A 489 -26.49 -36.50 2.62
N ASN A 490 -25.93 -36.06 1.48
CA ASN A 490 -26.74 -35.61 0.33
C ASN A 490 -26.84 -36.62 -0.83
N ASN A 491 -26.27 -37.83 -0.71
CA ASN A 491 -26.24 -38.82 -1.80
C ASN A 491 -26.98 -40.14 -1.50
N PHE A 492 -28.08 -40.08 -0.74
CA PHE A 492 -29.01 -41.20 -0.63
C PHE A 492 -30.45 -40.68 -0.63
N VAL A 493 -31.04 -40.48 -1.82
CA VAL A 493 -32.43 -40.81 -2.22
C VAL A 493 -32.60 -40.38 -3.69
N ALA A 494 -32.57 -41.34 -4.61
CA ALA A 494 -33.44 -41.47 -5.79
C ALA A 494 -32.82 -42.47 -6.78
N SER A 495 -33.35 -43.69 -6.72
CA SER A 495 -33.13 -44.85 -7.58
C SER A 495 -33.94 -44.77 -8.88
N ASP A 496 -33.43 -45.51 -9.88
CA ASP A 496 -34.12 -46.16 -11.01
C ASP A 496 -34.85 -45.31 -12.05
N SER A 497 -34.31 -45.24 -13.27
CA SER A 497 -34.69 -46.19 -14.33
C SER A 497 -33.77 -46.09 -15.57
N ASP A 498 -33.71 -47.22 -16.28
CA ASP A 498 -33.33 -47.40 -17.70
C ASP A 498 -31.86 -47.70 -18.03
N ALA A 499 -31.59 -49.01 -17.97
CA ALA A 499 -30.74 -49.72 -18.90
C ALA A 499 -31.41 -49.80 -20.29
N ASP A 500 -30.61 -49.59 -21.34
CA ASP A 500 -30.58 -50.33 -22.63
C ASP A 500 -29.62 -49.56 -23.56
N GLU A 501 -28.38 -50.01 -23.76
CA GLU A 501 -27.92 -51.00 -24.76
C GLU A 501 -27.50 -50.35 -26.11
N VAL A 502 -26.44 -50.93 -26.70
CA VAL A 502 -26.01 -50.90 -28.12
C VAL A 502 -24.86 -49.95 -28.52
N ILE A 503 -23.64 -50.50 -28.37
CA ILE A 503 -22.64 -50.77 -29.43
C ILE A 503 -22.78 -49.97 -30.76
N ASN A 504 -21.88 -49.01 -30.98
CA ASN A 504 -20.88 -49.00 -32.07
C ASN A 504 -19.92 -47.81 -31.93
#